data_AF-A0A662HRQ3-F1
#
_entry.id   AF-A0A662HRQ3-F1
#
_cell.length_a   1.000
_cell.length_b   1.000
_cell.length_c   1.000
_cell.angle_alpha   90.00
_cell.angle_beta   90.00
_cell.angle_gamma   90.00
#
_symmetry.space_group_name_H-M   'P 1'
#
loop_
_entity.id
_entity.type
_entity.pdbx_description
1 polymer ?
#
loop_
_entity_poly.entity_id
_entity_poly.type
_entity_poly.pdbx_seq_one_letter_code
_entity_poly.pdbx_strand_id
1 'polypeptide(L)'
;MNCLEYGIELAKIVRKELQSRACDCMLLSGGIDTSFIASSYVTARRNLRAITVVYDASSPDLEYAVYVAEFLGLKHLVHYPSLNEIVA
;
A
#
# COMPACT_ATOMS: atom_id res chain seq x y z
N MET A 1 -27.37 3.87 -8.13
CA MET A 1 -26.16 3.30 -7.52
C MET A 1 -25.91 3.93 -6.17
N ASN A 2 -25.41 3.16 -5.19
CA ASN A 2 -25.00 3.69 -3.89
C ASN A 2 -23.46 3.84 -3.82
N CYS A 3 -22.94 4.50 -2.78
CA CYS A 3 -21.50 4.74 -2.62
C CYS A 3 -20.67 3.46 -2.61
N LEU A 4 -21.22 2.36 -2.09
CA LEU A 4 -20.53 1.06 -2.04
C LEU A 4 -20.33 0.50 -3.45
N GLU A 5 -21.33 0.58 -4.32
CA GLU A 5 -21.20 0.13 -5.71
C GLU A 5 -20.12 0.90 -6.46
N TYR A 6 -20.05 2.23 -6.28
CA TYR A 6 -18.97 3.04 -6.86
C TYR A 6 -17.59 2.64 -6.32
N GLY A 7 -17.47 2.36 -5.02
CA GLY A 7 -16.22 1.90 -4.42
C GLY A 7 -15.75 0.56 -4.99
N ILE A 8 -16.69 -0.38 -5.21
CA ILE A 8 -16.39 -1.68 -5.81
C ILE A 8 -15.94 -1.51 -7.27
N GLU A 9 -16.62 -0.68 -8.06
CA GLU A 9 -16.23 -0.42 -9.44
C GLU A 9 -14.86 0.26 -9.53
N LEU A 10 -14.57 1.22 -8.64
CA LEU A 10 -13.26 1.84 -8.56
C LEU A 10 -12.16 0.80 -8.23
N ALA A 11 -12.40 -0.10 -7.28
CA ALA A 11 -11.45 -1.16 -6.91
C ALA A 11 -11.15 -2.09 -8.09
N LYS A 12 -12.17 -2.43 -8.90
CA LYS A 12 -11.99 -3.23 -10.14
C LYS A 12 -11.14 -2.50 -11.18
N ILE A 13 -11.37 -1.19 -11.38
CA ILE A 13 -10.59 -0.38 -12.33
C ILE A 13 -9.13 -0.30 -11.88
N VAL A 14 -8.88 0.01 -10.61
CA VAL A 14 -7.53 0.07 -10.03
C VAL A 14 -6.82 -1.27 -10.17
N ARG A 15 -7.49 -2.38 -9.84
CA ARG A 15 -6.94 -3.73 -10.01
C ARG A 15 -6.51 -3.98 -11.46
N LYS A 16 -7.37 -3.67 -12.43
CA LYS A 16 -7.09 -3.89 -13.86
C LYS A 16 -5.85 -3.11 -14.31
N GLU A 17 -5.71 -1.86 -13.87
CA GLU A 17 -4.58 -1.02 -14.20
C GLU A 17 -3.26 -1.52 -13.57
N LEU A 18 -3.31 -2.03 -12.35
CA LEU A 18 -2.12 -2.61 -11.70
C LEU A 18 -1.71 -3.95 -12.33
N GLN A 19 -2.69 -4.74 -12.79
CA GLN A 19 -2.41 -5.99 -13.51
C GLN A 19 -1.72 -5.74 -14.86
N SER A 20 -2.09 -4.67 -15.59
CA SER A 20 -1.47 -4.35 -16.89
C SER A 20 -0.01 -3.90 -16.76
N ARG A 21 0.38 -3.36 -15.60
CA ARG A 21 1.74 -2.88 -15.31
C ARG A 21 2.68 -3.91 -14.69
N ALA A 22 2.15 -5.07 -14.29
CA ALA A 22 2.91 -6.15 -13.64
C ALA A 22 3.69 -5.71 -12.38
N CYS A 23 3.13 -4.76 -11.61
CA CYS A 23 3.77 -4.27 -10.38
C CYS A 23 3.97 -5.41 -9.37
N ASP A 24 5.16 -5.49 -8.79
CA ASP A 24 5.53 -6.49 -7.78
C ASP A 24 5.82 -5.87 -6.40
N CYS A 25 5.83 -4.54 -6.32
CA CYS A 25 5.91 -3.77 -5.09
C CYS A 25 4.99 -2.55 -5.13
N MET A 26 4.74 -1.98 -3.96
CA MET A 26 4.02 -0.72 -3.80
C MET A 26 4.52 0.03 -2.56
N LEU A 27 4.33 1.35 -2.56
CA LEU A 27 4.46 2.16 -1.35
C LEU A 27 3.18 2.06 -0.52
N LEU A 28 3.34 1.89 0.79
CA LEU A 28 2.26 1.80 1.76
C LEU A 28 2.50 2.81 2.88
N SER A 29 1.62 3.80 2.99
CA SER A 29 1.72 4.84 4.03
C SER A 29 0.80 4.56 5.23
N GLY A 30 -0.13 3.61 5.10
CA GLY A 30 -1.23 3.42 6.05
C GLY A 30 -2.46 4.31 5.77
N GLY A 31 -2.27 5.43 5.06
CA GLY A 31 -3.36 6.29 4.61
C GLY A 31 -4.31 5.61 3.62
N ILE A 32 -5.55 6.11 3.58
CA ILE A 32 -6.67 5.51 2.83
C ILE A 32 -6.35 5.22 1.36
N ASP A 33 -5.63 6.10 0.68
CA ASP A 33 -5.30 5.95 -0.75
C ASP A 33 -4.43 4.71 -0.99
N THR A 34 -3.31 4.61 -0.26
CA THR A 34 -2.39 3.47 -0.40
C THR A 34 -3.02 2.17 0.11
N SER A 35 -3.85 2.24 1.15
CA SER A 35 -4.56 1.09 1.70
C SER A 35 -5.67 0.57 0.77
N PHE A 36 -6.35 1.49 0.07
CA PHE A 36 -7.34 1.14 -0.95
C PHE A 36 -6.69 0.49 -2.18
N ILE A 37 -5.55 1.01 -2.64
CA ILE A 37 -4.76 0.41 -3.72
C ILE A 37 -4.30 -0.99 -3.32
N ALA A 38 -3.75 -1.14 -2.11
CA ALA A 38 -3.28 -2.43 -1.59
C ALA A 38 -4.41 -3.47 -1.54
N SER A 39 -5.55 -3.10 -0.95
CA SER A 39 -6.71 -4.00 -0.83
C SER A 39 -7.33 -4.36 -2.19
N SER A 40 -7.32 -3.43 -3.14
CA SER A 40 -7.81 -3.67 -4.51
C SER A 40 -6.95 -4.69 -5.28
N TYR A 41 -5.64 -4.77 -4.99
CA TYR A 41 -4.70 -5.58 -5.77
C TYR A 41 -4.23 -6.87 -5.10
N VAL A 42 -4.27 -6.97 -3.76
CA VAL A 42 -3.71 -8.12 -3.02
C VAL A 42 -4.30 -9.47 -3.44
N THR A 43 -5.58 -9.49 -3.83
CA THR A 43 -6.25 -10.71 -4.33
C THR A 43 -5.77 -11.15 -5.71
N ALA A 44 -5.18 -10.25 -6.50
CA ALA A 44 -4.61 -10.52 -7.81
C ALA A 44 -3.12 -10.93 -7.74
N ARG A 45 -2.41 -10.52 -6.68
CA ARG A 45 -0.95 -10.70 -6.55
C ARG A 45 -0.55 -11.08 -5.12
N ARG A 46 -0.51 -12.38 -4.82
CA ARG A 46 -0.20 -12.91 -3.47
C ARG A 46 1.21 -12.60 -2.96
N ASN A 47 2.13 -12.16 -3.82
CA ASN A 47 3.51 -11.83 -3.49
C ASN A 47 3.84 -10.32 -3.63
N LEU A 48 2.82 -9.45 -3.58
CA LEU A 48 3.00 -8.01 -3.57
C LEU A 48 3.81 -7.58 -2.35
N ARG A 49 4.89 -6.83 -2.57
CA ARG A 49 5.72 -6.25 -1.51
C ARG A 49 5.21 -4.85 -1.15
N ALA A 50 4.90 -4.62 0.11
CA ALA A 50 4.58 -3.29 0.62
C ALA A 50 5.83 -2.64 1.20
N ILE A 51 6.09 -1.38 0.86
CA ILE A 51 7.26 -0.62 1.33
C ILE A 51 6.76 0.64 2.04
N THR A 52 7.20 0.84 3.26
CA THR A 52 6.93 2.04 4.04
C THR A 52 8.24 2.76 4.31
N VAL A 53 8.28 4.07 4.11
CA VAL A 53 9.46 4.91 4.38
C VAL A 53 9.11 5.85 5.52
N VAL A 54 9.83 5.77 6.63
CA VAL A 54 9.56 6.57 7.83
C VAL A 54 10.85 6.99 8.51
N TYR A 55 10.88 8.19 9.09
CA TYR A 55 12.05 8.71 9.80
C TYR A 55 12.21 8.13 11.20
N ASP A 56 11.09 7.90 11.86
CA ASP A 56 11.02 7.49 13.26
C ASP A 56 10.06 6.31 13.38
N ALA A 57 10.47 5.31 14.16
CA ALA A 57 9.64 4.16 14.51
C ALA A 57 8.41 4.55 15.34
N SER A 58 8.42 5.74 15.95
CA SER A 58 7.25 6.29 16.67
C SER A 58 6.22 6.97 15.77
N SER A 59 6.44 7.01 14.44
CA SER A 59 5.51 7.64 13.50
C SER A 59 4.13 6.98 13.53
N PRO A 60 3.03 7.74 13.67
CA PRO A 60 1.67 7.18 13.66
C PRO A 60 1.31 6.53 12.32
N ASP A 61 1.88 7.00 11.21
CA ASP A 61 1.67 6.41 9.88
C ASP A 61 2.25 5.00 9.79
N LEU A 62 3.34 4.72 10.52
CA LEU A 62 3.92 3.39 10.57
C LEU A 62 2.96 2.38 11.19
N GLU A 63 2.26 2.76 12.27
CA GLU A 63 1.27 1.90 12.93
C GLU A 63 0.17 1.48 11.94
N TYR A 64 -0.38 2.45 11.19
CA TYR A 64 -1.39 2.15 10.17
C TYR A 64 -0.86 1.33 9.01
N ALA A 65 0.38 1.61 8.55
CA ALA A 65 1.00 0.84 7.48
C ALA A 65 1.23 -0.62 7.89
N VAL A 66 1.71 -0.86 9.11
CA VAL A 66 1.87 -2.20 9.69
C VAL A 66 0.51 -2.89 9.81
N TYR A 67 -0.49 -2.22 10.39
CA TYR A 67 -1.85 -2.75 10.52
C TYR A 67 -2.42 -3.23 9.18
N VAL A 68 -2.32 -2.39 8.13
CA VAL A 68 -2.84 -2.73 6.80
C VAL A 68 -2.06 -3.87 6.17
N ALA A 69 -0.73 -3.88 6.30
CA ALA A 69 0.09 -4.94 5.76
C ALA A 69 -0.20 -6.30 6.40
N GLU A 70 -0.34 -6.33 7.73
CA GLU A 70 -0.71 -7.53 8.48
C GLU A 70 -2.11 -8.01 8.12
N PHE A 71 -3.10 -7.10 8.10
CA PHE A 71 -4.48 -7.43 7.76
C PHE A 71 -4.62 -8.03 6.36
N LEU A 72 -3.85 -7.53 5.39
CA LEU A 72 -3.87 -8.01 4.01
C LEU A 72 -2.87 -9.16 3.75
N GLY A 73 -2.04 -9.54 4.72
CA GLY A 73 -1.03 -10.60 4.58
C GLY A 73 0.10 -10.26 3.60
N LEU A 74 0.50 -9.00 3.53
CA LEU A 74 1.53 -8.50 2.61
C LEU A 74 2.93 -8.70 3.17
N LYS A 75 3.93 -8.89 2.28
CA LYS A 75 5.34 -8.82 2.67
C LYS A 75 5.73 -7.35 2.86
N HIS A 76 5.84 -6.91 4.11
CA HIS A 76 6.10 -5.51 4.46
C HIS A 76 7.59 -5.25 4.72
N LEU A 77 8.10 -4.17 4.12
CA LEU A 77 9.46 -3.68 4.29
C LEU A 77 9.38 -2.23 4.80
N VAL A 78 10.02 -1.94 5.93
CA VAL A 78 10.10 -0.59 6.49
C VAL A 78 11.52 -0.07 6.29
N HIS A 79 11.64 1.04 5.57
CA HIS A 79 12.90 1.75 5.33
C HIS A 79 12.98 2.99 6.20
N TYR A 80 14.12 3.16 6.87
CA TYR A 80 14.44 4.33 7.67
C TYR A 80 15.58 5.10 6.99
N PRO A 81 15.26 6.13 6.18
CA PRO A 81 16.27 6.84 5.41
C PRO A 81 17.16 7.69 6.31
N SER A 82 18.45 7.72 6.01
CA SER A 82 19.38 8.69 6.60
C SER A 82 19.13 10.09 6.05
N LEU A 83 19.46 11.15 6.81
CA LEU A 83 19.34 12.53 6.32
C LEU A 83 20.03 12.76 4.97
N ASN A 84 21.17 12.10 4.75
CA ASN A 84 21.92 12.18 3.50
C ASN A 84 21.13 11.60 2.30
N GLU A 85 20.30 10.57 2.50
CA GLU A 85 19.46 10.00 1.43
C GLU A 85 18.34 10.94 0.98
N ILE A 86 17.91 11.85 1.86
CA ILE A 86 16.76 12.73 1.60
C ILE A 86 17.17 14.05 0.94
N VAL A 87 18.34 14.55 1.29
CA VAL A 87 18.85 15.85 0.79
C VAL A 87 19.59 15.74 -0.54
N ALA A 88 19.79 14.53 -1.06
CA ALA A 88 20.46 14.25 -2.33
C ALA A 88 19.52 14.46 -3.54
#